data_AF-A7SYY8-F1
#
_entry.id   AF-A7SYY8-F1
#
_cell.length_a   1.000
_cell.length_b   1.000
_cell.length_c   1.000
_cell.angle_alpha   90.00
_cell.angle_beta   90.00
_cell.angle_gamma   90.00
#
_symmetry.space_group_name_H-M   'P 1'
#
loop_
_entity.id
_entity.type
_entity.pdbx_description
1 polymer ?
#
loop_
_entity_poly.entity_id
_entity_poly.type
_entity_poly.pdbx_seq_one_letter_code
_entity_poly.pdbx_strand_id
1 'polypeptide(L)'
;FTIGRSSPVWVVSRGALQFKGSDRLARLSQPKRLHPLYQPCRSVETVVTPSAKKADCNAHIEVLSEPKRRSEIREREWTIKKSSLKAHASERVLELSHAKGQPHGFIPDNFESWRVSKAAQSSKPSSRVEELAKPIVRQVAYNLPKDDAFSVSKAAQRARCTNRISDLSQPIYRGR
;
A
#
# COMPACT_ATOMS: atom_id res chain seq x y z
N PHE A 1 -4.60 -13.13 -25.74
CA PHE A 1 -5.38 -11.89 -25.89
C PHE A 1 -5.25 -11.08 -24.60
N THR A 2 -4.56 -9.94 -24.66
CA THR A 2 -4.23 -9.08 -23.51
C THR A 2 -5.42 -8.17 -23.18
N ILE A 3 -5.72 -8.05 -21.88
CA ILE A 3 -6.79 -7.23 -21.28
C ILE A 3 -6.71 -5.79 -21.81
N GLY A 4 -7.61 -5.40 -22.71
CA GLY A 4 -8.24 -4.08 -22.93
C GLY A 4 -7.42 -2.78 -22.86
N ARG A 5 -6.10 -2.82 -22.70
CA ARG A 5 -5.22 -1.65 -22.64
C ARG A 5 -4.57 -1.54 -24.01
N SER A 6 -5.24 -0.87 -24.93
CA SER A 6 -4.57 -0.29 -26.08
C SER A 6 -3.70 0.86 -25.59
N SER A 7 -2.47 0.58 -25.17
CA SER A 7 -1.48 1.65 -25.12
C SER A 7 -1.36 2.22 -26.53
N PRO A 8 -1.49 3.56 -26.72
CA PRO A 8 -1.31 4.14 -28.04
C PRO A 8 0.06 3.72 -28.56
N VAL A 9 0.07 3.02 -29.70
CA VAL A 9 1.31 2.71 -30.41
C VAL A 9 1.77 4.04 -30.99
N TRP A 10 2.59 4.76 -30.24
CA TRP A 10 3.18 6.01 -30.71
C TRP A 10 4.05 5.68 -31.92
N VAL A 11 3.67 6.21 -33.08
CA VAL A 11 4.45 6.04 -34.30
C VAL A 11 5.76 6.79 -34.11
N VAL A 12 6.86 6.05 -33.94
CA VAL A 12 8.20 6.61 -33.80
C VAL A 12 8.66 7.09 -35.17
N SER A 13 9.18 8.33 -35.25
CA SER A 13 9.68 8.87 -36.51
C SER A 13 10.90 8.07 -37.01
N ARG A 14 11.08 7.98 -38.34
CA ARG A 14 12.26 7.32 -38.94
C ARG A 14 13.57 7.93 -38.44
N GLY A 15 13.60 9.25 -38.20
CA GLY A 15 14.78 9.93 -37.66
C GLY A 15 15.12 9.49 -36.23
N ALA A 16 14.12 9.22 -35.38
CA ALA A 16 14.36 8.69 -34.04
C ALA A 16 14.84 7.23 -34.08
N LEU A 17 14.35 6.41 -35.03
CA LEU A 17 14.82 5.03 -35.22
C LEU A 17 16.27 4.95 -35.72
N GLN A 18 16.72 5.94 -36.49
CA GLN A 18 18.06 5.97 -37.09
C GLN A 18 19.06 6.82 -36.29
N PHE A 19 18.61 7.41 -35.17
CA PHE A 19 19.45 8.30 -34.39
C PHE A 19 20.63 7.55 -33.76
N LYS A 20 21.85 8.02 -34.03
CA LYS A 20 23.07 7.55 -33.36
C LYS A 20 23.34 8.45 -32.15
N GLY A 21 23.32 7.86 -30.96
CA GLY A 21 23.61 8.59 -29.72
C GLY A 21 25.01 9.22 -29.74
N SER A 22 25.11 10.45 -29.26
CA SER A 22 26.38 11.13 -29.01
C SER A 22 27.14 10.46 -27.85
N ASP A 23 28.47 10.57 -27.81
CA ASP A 23 29.31 10.14 -26.69
C ASP A 23 28.82 10.69 -25.33
N ARG A 24 28.27 11.90 -25.32
CA ARG A 24 27.67 12.47 -24.11
C ARG A 24 26.46 11.66 -23.64
N LEU A 25 25.59 11.23 -24.56
CA LEU A 25 24.44 10.39 -24.23
C LEU A 25 24.89 9.01 -23.76
N ALA A 26 25.94 8.44 -24.37
CA ALA A 26 26.54 7.19 -23.91
C ALA A 26 27.04 7.32 -22.46
N ARG A 27 27.74 8.41 -22.11
CA ARG A 27 28.15 8.67 -20.71
C ARG A 27 26.97 8.83 -19.76
N LEU A 28 25.92 9.56 -20.16
CA LEU A 28 24.74 9.78 -19.32
C LEU A 28 23.88 8.53 -19.15
N SER A 29 23.90 7.61 -20.12
CA SER A 29 23.20 6.33 -20.02
C SER A 29 23.85 5.35 -19.03
N GLN A 30 25.10 5.59 -18.63
CA GLN A 30 25.74 4.75 -17.64
C GLN A 30 25.11 4.97 -16.26
N PRO A 31 24.75 3.90 -15.53
CA PRO A 31 24.24 4.04 -14.18
C PRO A 31 25.30 4.64 -13.27
N LYS A 32 24.86 5.39 -12.25
CA LYS A 32 25.78 5.91 -11.22
C LYS A 32 26.47 4.75 -10.51
N ARG A 33 27.76 4.91 -10.21
CA ARG A 33 28.51 3.93 -9.42
C ARG A 33 27.89 3.84 -8.03
N LEU A 34 27.82 2.62 -7.50
CA LEU A 34 27.41 2.38 -6.13
C LEU A 34 28.44 3.02 -5.17
N HIS A 35 27.97 3.45 -4.00
CA HIS A 35 28.85 3.98 -2.95
C HIS A 35 29.88 2.91 -2.53
N PRO A 36 31.15 3.26 -2.21
CA PRO A 36 32.17 2.28 -1.82
C PRO A 36 31.78 1.38 -0.64
N LEU A 37 30.90 1.87 0.24
CA LEU A 37 30.37 1.12 1.40
C LEU A 37 29.03 0.41 1.12
N TYR A 38 28.56 0.36 -0.13
CA TYR A 38 27.32 -0.33 -0.45
C TYR A 38 27.45 -1.83 -0.18
N GLN A 39 26.57 -2.36 0.67
CA GLN A 39 26.40 -3.79 0.89
C GLN A 39 25.04 -4.22 0.32
N PRO A 40 24.98 -5.27 -0.52
CA PRO A 40 23.70 -5.79 -1.01
C PRO A 40 22.89 -6.38 0.15
N CYS A 41 21.57 -6.48 -0.03
CA CYS A 41 20.70 -7.15 0.94
C CYS A 41 21.15 -8.60 1.15
N ARG A 42 21.04 -9.10 2.39
CA ARG A 42 21.28 -10.52 2.69
C ARG A 42 20.32 -11.39 1.88
N SER A 43 20.76 -12.60 1.50
CA SER A 43 19.91 -13.59 0.85
C SER A 43 18.67 -13.88 1.70
N VAL A 44 17.51 -14.01 1.06
CA VAL A 44 16.25 -14.37 1.75
C VAL A 44 16.35 -15.77 2.35
N GLU A 45 17.15 -16.64 1.74
CA GLU A 45 17.44 -17.97 2.24
C GLU A 45 18.42 -17.88 3.42
N THR A 46 17.92 -18.20 4.61
CA THR A 46 18.75 -18.43 5.78
C THR A 46 19.24 -19.87 5.77
N VAL A 47 20.55 -20.07 5.62
CA VAL A 47 21.17 -21.40 5.75
C VAL A 47 21.09 -21.83 7.20
N VAL A 48 20.09 -22.65 7.53
CA VAL A 48 19.93 -23.22 8.86
C VAL A 48 20.93 -24.36 9.05
N THR A 49 21.76 -24.28 10.09
CA THR A 49 22.77 -25.31 10.39
C THR A 49 22.10 -26.66 10.71
N PRO A 50 22.75 -27.80 10.40
CA PRO A 50 22.21 -29.12 10.72
C PRO A 50 21.89 -29.30 12.21
N SER A 51 22.69 -28.70 13.09
CA SER A 51 22.46 -28.73 14.54
C SER A 51 21.19 -27.98 14.94
N ALA A 52 20.91 -26.83 14.32
CA ALA A 52 19.67 -26.10 14.57
C ALA A 52 18.43 -26.86 14.08
N LYS A 53 18.55 -27.66 13.00
CA LYS A 53 17.46 -28.51 12.50
C LYS A 53 17.16 -29.73 13.39
N LYS A 54 18.14 -30.14 14.21
CA LYS A 54 18.06 -31.29 15.12
C LYS A 54 17.96 -30.89 16.59
N ALA A 55 17.82 -29.60 16.87
CA ALA A 55 17.76 -29.10 18.23
C ALA A 55 16.38 -29.42 18.82
N ASP A 56 16.36 -30.13 19.94
CA ASP A 56 15.15 -30.40 20.70
C ASP A 56 14.84 -29.25 21.66
N CYS A 57 13.55 -29.05 21.94
CA CYS A 57 13.09 -28.04 22.89
C CYS A 57 13.49 -28.41 24.33
N ASN A 58 13.89 -27.41 25.13
CA ASN A 58 14.04 -27.59 26.58
C ASN A 58 12.66 -27.60 27.25
N ALA A 59 12.51 -28.31 28.37
CA ALA A 59 11.28 -28.35 29.18
C ALA A 59 10.71 -26.95 29.49
N HIS A 60 11.57 -25.95 29.71
CA HIS A 60 11.11 -24.57 29.88
C HIS A 60 10.44 -23.98 28.64
N ILE A 61 10.95 -24.29 27.44
CA ILE A 61 10.37 -23.88 26.16
C ILE A 61 9.04 -24.59 25.93
N GLU A 62 8.93 -25.87 26.32
CA GLU A 62 7.66 -26.61 26.27
C GLU A 62 6.60 -25.94 27.15
N VAL A 63 6.94 -25.57 28.39
CA VAL A 63 6.03 -24.83 29.29
C VAL A 63 5.62 -23.47 28.70
N LEU A 64 6.56 -22.75 28.08
CA LEU A 64 6.25 -21.48 27.41
C LEU A 64 5.41 -21.62 26.14
N SER A 65 5.46 -22.80 25.51
CA SER A 65 4.65 -23.10 24.33
C SER A 65 3.18 -23.34 24.67
N GLU A 66 2.88 -23.60 25.95
CA GLU A 66 1.50 -23.74 26.41
C GLU A 66 0.74 -22.40 26.32
N PRO A 67 -0.52 -22.41 25.84
CA PRO A 67 -1.31 -21.20 25.76
C PRO A 67 -1.59 -20.65 27.16
N LYS A 68 -1.35 -19.35 27.34
CA LYS A 68 -1.61 -18.66 28.62
C LYS A 68 -3.09 -18.78 28.99
N ARG A 69 -3.38 -19.58 30.02
CA ARG A 69 -4.72 -19.69 30.60
C ARG A 69 -5.07 -18.38 31.31
N ARG A 70 -5.99 -17.60 30.74
CA ARG A 70 -6.57 -16.43 31.40
C ARG A 70 -7.80 -16.89 32.17
N SER A 71 -7.93 -16.46 33.43
CA SER A 71 -9.18 -16.62 34.17
C SER A 71 -10.31 -15.91 33.42
N GLU A 72 -11.53 -16.42 33.54
CA GLU A 72 -12.72 -15.75 33.04
C GLU A 72 -12.76 -14.30 33.52
N ILE A 73 -13.01 -13.38 32.57
CA ILE A 73 -13.19 -11.97 32.89
C ILE A 73 -14.55 -11.88 33.59
N ARG A 74 -14.55 -11.91 34.92
CA ARG A 74 -15.75 -11.58 35.69
C ARG A 74 -16.20 -10.19 35.27
N GLU A 75 -17.47 -10.04 34.94
CA GLU A 75 -18.09 -8.73 34.76
C GLU A 75 -17.84 -7.93 36.04
N ARG A 76 -17.09 -6.83 35.90
CA ARG A 76 -16.88 -5.92 37.01
C ARG A 76 -18.13 -5.06 37.11
N GLU A 77 -18.98 -5.35 38.08
CA GLU A 77 -19.99 -4.40 38.51
C GLU A 77 -19.27 -3.22 39.17
N TRP A 78 -19.13 -2.13 38.43
CA TRP A 78 -18.62 -0.87 38.97
C TRP A 78 -19.67 -0.28 39.90
N THR A 79 -19.64 -0.68 41.16
CA THR A 79 -20.50 -0.09 42.20
C THR A 79 -20.02 1.31 42.52
N ILE A 80 -20.62 2.31 41.89
CA ILE A 80 -20.36 3.73 42.20
C ILE A 80 -21.00 4.03 43.56
N LYS A 81 -20.20 4.49 44.52
CA LYS A 81 -20.72 4.93 45.82
C LYS A 81 -21.63 6.15 45.63
N LYS A 82 -22.75 6.22 46.36
CA LYS A 82 -23.66 7.38 46.32
C LYS A 82 -22.95 8.71 46.67
N SER A 83 -21.90 8.66 47.48
CA SER A 83 -21.06 9.82 47.80
C SER A 83 -20.28 10.34 46.58
N SER A 84 -19.83 9.45 45.70
CA SER A 84 -19.12 9.82 44.46
C SER A 84 -20.04 10.53 43.47
N LEU A 85 -21.34 10.20 43.44
CA LEU A 85 -22.33 10.88 42.60
C LEU A 85 -22.64 12.31 43.09
N LYS A 86 -22.41 12.59 44.37
CA LYS A 86 -22.63 13.91 45.00
C LYS A 86 -21.34 14.71 45.17
N ALA A 87 -20.21 14.16 44.72
CA ALA A 87 -18.92 14.81 44.87
C ALA A 87 -18.84 16.00 43.90
N HIS A 88 -18.55 17.18 44.44
CA HIS A 88 -18.26 18.38 43.65
C HIS A 88 -16.75 18.64 43.68
N ALA A 89 -16.23 19.19 42.58
CA ALA A 89 -14.84 19.64 42.51
C ALA A 89 -14.59 20.74 43.55
N SER A 90 -13.42 20.73 44.19
CA SER A 90 -13.03 21.83 45.07
C SER A 90 -12.79 23.10 44.26
N GLU A 91 -12.87 24.26 44.94
CA GLU A 91 -12.63 25.57 44.33
C GLU A 91 -11.29 25.61 43.58
N ARG A 92 -10.23 25.07 44.18
CA ARG A 92 -8.91 24.95 43.53
C ARG A 92 -8.91 24.08 42.27
N VAL A 93 -9.71 23.00 42.23
CA VAL A 93 -9.82 22.17 41.02
C VAL A 93 -10.56 22.93 39.92
N LEU A 94 -11.57 23.73 40.28
CA LEU A 94 -12.26 24.61 39.33
C LEU A 94 -11.31 25.69 38.78
N GLU A 95 -10.50 26.33 39.63
CA GLU A 95 -9.46 27.26 39.20
C GLU A 95 -8.47 26.64 38.20
N LEU A 96 -7.97 25.44 38.51
CA LEU A 96 -7.02 24.72 37.65
C LEU A 96 -7.67 24.16 36.37
N SER A 97 -9.00 24.02 36.35
CA SER A 97 -9.73 23.59 35.14
C SER A 97 -9.77 24.67 34.06
N HIS A 98 -9.60 25.94 34.44
CA HIS A 98 -9.48 27.02 33.48
C HIS A 98 -8.19 26.87 32.67
N ALA A 99 -8.30 27.06 31.36
CA ALA A 99 -7.13 27.09 30.48
C ALA A 99 -6.15 28.16 30.95
N LYS A 100 -4.84 27.84 30.92
CA LYS A 100 -3.81 28.83 31.19
C LYS A 100 -3.93 29.97 30.17
N GLY A 101 -3.85 31.20 30.66
CA GLY A 101 -3.80 32.38 29.80
C GLY A 101 -2.58 32.36 28.87
N GLN A 102 -2.65 33.22 27.86
CA GLN A 102 -1.58 33.37 26.89
C GLN A 102 -0.29 33.86 27.56
N PRO A 103 0.90 33.35 27.19
CA PRO A 103 2.16 33.81 27.80
C PRO A 103 2.40 35.30 27.50
N HIS A 104 3.04 35.98 28.45
CA HIS A 104 3.42 37.38 28.29
C HIS A 104 4.27 37.58 27.03
N GLY A 105 3.88 38.50 26.16
CA GLY A 105 4.55 38.75 24.89
C GLY A 105 4.13 37.82 23.75
N PHE A 106 3.09 37.00 23.92
CA PHE A 106 2.49 36.32 22.77
C PHE A 106 1.86 37.34 21.83
N ILE A 107 2.30 37.28 20.58
CA ILE A 107 1.72 38.00 19.46
C ILE A 107 1.10 36.91 18.59
N PRO A 108 -0.24 36.83 18.45
CA PRO A 108 -0.84 35.91 17.49
C PRO A 108 -0.28 36.22 16.10
N ASP A 109 -0.03 35.19 15.30
CA ASP A 109 0.38 35.37 13.91
C ASP A 109 -0.57 36.35 13.23
N ASN A 110 0.00 37.38 12.59
CA ASN A 110 -0.83 38.37 11.92
C ASN A 110 -1.48 37.72 10.69
N PHE A 111 -2.71 37.25 10.87
CA PHE A 111 -3.55 36.66 9.83
C PHE A 111 -3.84 37.63 8.68
N GLU A 112 -3.45 38.92 8.76
CA GLU A 112 -3.47 39.83 7.61
C GLU A 112 -2.74 39.26 6.38
N SER A 113 -1.65 38.52 6.60
CA SER A 113 -0.89 37.86 5.51
C SER A 113 -1.71 36.83 4.72
N TRP A 114 -2.78 36.29 5.31
CA TRP A 114 -3.70 35.33 4.70
C TRP A 114 -5.06 35.94 4.32
N ARG A 115 -5.20 37.26 4.42
CA ARG A 115 -6.48 37.93 4.17
C ARG A 115 -6.78 37.92 2.66
N VAL A 116 -7.60 36.96 2.23
CA VAL A 116 -8.07 36.85 0.84
C VAL A 116 -8.92 38.08 0.51
N SER A 117 -8.61 38.77 -0.59
CA SER A 117 -9.37 39.96 -1.02
C SER A 117 -10.85 39.62 -1.29
N LYS A 118 -11.76 40.59 -1.09
CA LYS A 118 -13.19 40.39 -1.38
C LYS A 118 -13.42 39.96 -2.84
N ALA A 119 -12.64 40.52 -3.77
CA ALA A 119 -12.70 40.17 -5.19
C ALA A 119 -12.33 38.71 -5.45
N ALA A 120 -11.29 38.20 -4.78
CA ALA A 120 -10.89 36.80 -4.88
C ALA A 120 -11.96 35.87 -4.27
N GLN A 121 -12.55 36.23 -3.13
CA GLN A 121 -13.65 35.47 -2.50
C GLN A 121 -14.91 35.42 -3.38
N SER A 122 -15.21 36.50 -4.12
CA SER A 122 -16.37 36.58 -5.01
C SER A 122 -16.09 36.08 -6.44
N SER A 123 -14.87 35.62 -6.73
CA SER A 123 -14.51 35.20 -8.09
C SER A 123 -15.25 33.92 -8.47
N LYS A 124 -15.84 33.90 -9.68
CA LYS A 124 -16.49 32.72 -10.23
C LYS A 124 -15.58 32.05 -11.26
N PRO A 125 -15.50 30.70 -11.29
CA PRO A 125 -14.74 29.99 -12.31
C PRO A 125 -15.32 30.25 -13.71
N SER A 126 -14.51 30.07 -14.75
CA SER A 126 -15.00 30.12 -16.13
C SER A 126 -15.87 28.90 -16.45
N SER A 127 -16.74 29.01 -17.45
CA SER A 127 -17.60 27.91 -17.92
C SER A 127 -16.80 26.63 -18.20
N ARG A 128 -15.61 26.77 -18.82
CA ARG A 128 -14.68 25.67 -19.08
C ARG A 128 -14.23 24.95 -17.81
N VAL A 129 -13.92 25.69 -16.75
CA VAL A 129 -13.48 25.13 -15.47
C VAL A 129 -14.65 24.42 -14.79
N GLU A 130 -15.86 24.98 -14.85
CA GLU A 130 -17.08 24.32 -14.35
C GLU A 130 -17.38 23.01 -15.08
N GLU A 131 -17.17 22.95 -16.40
CA GLU A 131 -17.30 21.72 -17.18
C GLU A 131 -16.29 20.66 -16.77
N LEU A 132 -15.02 21.05 -16.58
CA LEU A 132 -13.94 20.13 -16.19
C LEU A 132 -14.07 19.65 -14.74
N ALA A 133 -14.67 20.45 -13.87
CA ALA A 133 -14.91 20.09 -12.48
C ALA A 133 -15.99 19.00 -12.34
N LYS A 134 -16.82 18.77 -13.37
CA LYS A 134 -17.79 17.68 -13.35
C LYS A 134 -17.04 16.34 -13.37
N PRO A 135 -17.38 15.39 -12.46
CA PRO A 135 -16.74 14.09 -12.46
C PRO A 135 -16.99 13.37 -13.78
N ILE A 136 -15.99 12.65 -14.27
CA ILE A 136 -16.14 11.85 -15.49
C ILE A 136 -17.11 10.70 -15.18
N VAL A 137 -18.34 10.80 -15.69
CA VAL A 137 -19.31 9.71 -15.55
C VAL A 137 -18.87 8.60 -16.50
N ARG A 138 -18.13 7.64 -15.96
CA ARG A 138 -17.90 6.38 -16.66
C ARG A 138 -19.24 5.65 -16.62
N GLN A 139 -19.92 5.58 -17.75
CA GLN A 139 -20.92 4.53 -17.92
C GLN A 139 -20.19 3.23 -17.58
N VAL A 140 -20.68 2.50 -16.57
CA VAL A 140 -20.22 1.16 -16.28
C VAL A 140 -20.67 0.33 -17.48
N ALA A 141 -19.91 0.44 -18.57
CA ALA A 141 -20.09 -0.38 -19.73
C ALA A 141 -20.00 -1.81 -19.20
N TYR A 142 -21.11 -2.53 -19.25
CA TYR A 142 -21.35 -3.83 -19.89
C TYR A 142 -20.15 -4.76 -20.17
N ASN A 143 -19.03 -4.59 -19.46
CA ASN A 143 -17.90 -5.48 -19.40
C ASN A 143 -18.22 -6.59 -18.40
N LEU A 144 -19.49 -7.05 -18.39
CA LEU A 144 -19.71 -8.43 -18.01
C LEU A 144 -18.80 -9.23 -18.94
N PRO A 145 -17.95 -10.13 -18.40
CA PRO A 145 -17.31 -11.12 -19.23
C PRO A 145 -18.41 -11.71 -20.14
N LYS A 146 -18.17 -11.78 -21.44
CA LYS A 146 -19.07 -12.52 -22.34
C LYS A 146 -19.42 -13.82 -21.64
N ASP A 147 -20.69 -14.25 -21.65
CA ASP A 147 -21.10 -15.45 -20.91
C ASP A 147 -20.24 -16.68 -21.27
N ASP A 148 -19.68 -16.69 -22.49
CA ASP A 148 -18.78 -17.71 -23.01
C ASP A 148 -17.27 -17.45 -22.79
N ALA A 149 -16.88 -16.46 -21.99
CA ALA A 149 -15.46 -16.09 -21.79
C ALA A 149 -14.61 -17.23 -21.22
N PHE A 150 -15.25 -18.19 -20.55
CA PHE A 150 -14.63 -19.38 -19.97
C PHE A 150 -15.01 -20.67 -20.70
N SER A 151 -15.82 -20.58 -21.77
CA SER A 151 -16.25 -21.73 -22.57
C SER A 151 -15.17 -22.11 -23.58
N VAL A 152 -14.62 -23.32 -23.44
CA VAL A 152 -13.63 -23.86 -24.39
C VAL A 152 -14.34 -24.45 -25.60
N SER A 153 -13.90 -24.10 -26.81
CA SER A 153 -14.51 -24.61 -28.06
C SER A 153 -14.46 -26.13 -28.18
N LYS A 154 -15.46 -26.75 -28.81
CA LYS A 154 -15.51 -28.21 -29.06
C LYS A 154 -14.30 -28.71 -29.86
N ALA A 155 -13.73 -27.87 -30.72
CA ALA A 155 -12.52 -28.19 -31.47
C ALA A 155 -11.30 -28.26 -30.54
N ALA A 156 -11.13 -27.30 -29.63
CA ALA A 156 -10.05 -27.29 -28.66
C ALA A 156 -10.17 -28.45 -27.66
N GLN A 157 -11.40 -28.81 -27.23
CA GLN A 157 -11.62 -29.98 -26.37
C GLN A 157 -11.24 -31.32 -27.04
N ARG A 158 -11.34 -31.40 -28.37
CA ARG A 158 -11.01 -32.61 -29.15
C ARG A 158 -9.56 -32.62 -29.64
N ALA A 159 -8.84 -31.51 -29.50
CA ALA A 159 -7.46 -31.40 -29.95
C ALA A 159 -6.58 -32.34 -29.10
N ARG A 160 -5.78 -33.17 -29.77
CA ARG A 160 -4.75 -33.99 -29.11
C ARG A 160 -3.41 -33.30 -29.22
N CYS A 161 -2.63 -33.36 -28.15
CA CYS A 161 -1.26 -32.87 -28.18
C CYS A 161 -0.39 -33.73 -29.11
N THR A 162 0.66 -33.12 -29.69
CA THR A 162 1.64 -33.84 -30.52
C THR A 162 2.53 -34.73 -29.64
N ASN A 163 3.06 -35.82 -30.19
CA ASN A 163 3.92 -36.78 -29.49
C ASN A 163 5.05 -36.09 -28.69
N ARG A 164 5.76 -35.12 -29.27
CA ARG A 164 6.82 -34.36 -28.58
C ARG A 164 6.32 -33.64 -27.32
N ILE A 165 5.14 -33.03 -27.37
CA ILE A 165 4.55 -32.33 -26.23
C ILE A 165 4.11 -33.34 -25.17
N SER A 166 3.60 -34.50 -25.59
CA SER A 166 3.28 -35.60 -24.69
C SER A 166 4.53 -36.08 -23.94
N ASP A 167 5.64 -36.27 -24.63
CA ASP A 167 6.91 -36.72 -24.01
C ASP A 167 7.46 -35.68 -23.03
N LEU A 168 7.43 -34.39 -23.40
CA LEU A 168 7.88 -33.29 -22.53
C LEU A 168 6.97 -33.07 -21.31
N SER A 169 5.70 -33.46 -21.42
CA SER A 169 4.75 -33.35 -20.31
C SER A 169 4.95 -34.43 -19.24
N GLN A 170 5.78 -35.44 -19.50
CA GLN A 170 6.12 -36.43 -18.50
C GLN A 170 6.92 -35.79 -17.36
N PRO A 171 6.63 -36.14 -16.10
CA PRO A 171 7.34 -35.61 -14.96
C PRO A 171 8.83 -35.96 -15.04
N ILE A 172 9.68 -34.96 -14.86
CA ILE A 172 11.12 -35.17 -14.80
C ILE A 172 11.42 -35.92 -13.50
N TYR A 173 11.90 -37.16 -13.61
CA TYR A 173 12.30 -37.94 -12.45
C TYR A 173 13.58 -37.34 -11.84
N ARG A 174 13.44 -36.78 -10.65
CA ARG A 174 14.56 -36.30 -9.81
C ARG A 174 14.68 -37.28 -8.66
N GLY A 175 15.60 -38.25 -8.80
CA GLY A 175 15.87 -39.26 -7.78
C GLY A 175 16.43 -38.67 -6.47
N ARG A 176 16.39 -39.49 -5.41
CA ARG A 176 16.79 -39.19 -4.01
C ARG A 176 18.26 -38.82 -3.83
#